data_AF-A0A7C9RH17-F1
#
_entry.id   AF-A0A7C9RH17-F1
#
_cell.length_a   1.000
_cell.length_b   1.000
_cell.length_c   1.000
_cell.angle_alpha   90.00
_cell.angle_beta   90.00
_cell.angle_gamma   90.00
#
_symmetry.space_group_name_H-M   'P 1'
#
loop_
_entity.id
_entity.type
_entity.pdbx_description
1 polymer ?
#
loop_
_entity_poly.entity_id
_entity_poly.type
_entity_poly.pdbx_seq_one_letter_code
_entity_poly.pdbx_strand_id
1 'polypeptide(L)'
;MSHPSLSRIVSRFKREPSRTGSLIITFYGDAILPRGGSVWLGTLLQFLDMLGTDGGVVRTAVSRLAADGWLDRDKAGRKSFY
;
A
#
# COMPACT_ATOMS: atom_id res chain seq x y z
N MET A 1 19.19 7.89 9.10
CA MET A 1 19.00 9.36 9.24
C MET A 1 17.61 9.69 8.74
N SER A 2 16.73 10.21 9.60
CA SER A 2 15.38 10.63 9.19
C SER A 2 15.52 11.88 8.31
N HIS A 3 15.24 11.78 7.02
CA HIS A 3 15.17 12.94 6.15
C HIS A 3 13.95 13.78 6.55
N PRO A 4 14.14 15.02 7.08
CA PRO A 4 13.04 15.81 7.63
C PRO A 4 12.00 16.21 6.56
N SER A 5 12.39 16.22 5.29
CA SER A 5 11.49 16.41 4.15
C SER A 5 10.56 15.21 3.93
N LEU A 6 11.10 13.99 3.99
CA LEU A 6 10.35 12.75 3.79
C LEU A 6 9.32 12.55 4.90
N SER A 7 9.72 12.73 6.16
CA SER A 7 8.84 12.56 7.32
C SER A 7 7.64 13.52 7.26
N ARG A 8 7.83 14.76 6.79
CA ARG A 8 6.76 15.74 6.56
C ARG A 8 5.78 15.29 5.48
N ILE A 9 6.27 14.70 4.40
CA ILE A 9 5.43 14.20 3.30
C ILE A 9 4.61 13.00 3.77
N VAL A 10 5.27 12.03 4.40
CA VAL A 10 4.63 10.82 4.95
C VAL A 10 3.54 11.19 5.97
N SER A 11 3.81 12.13 6.87
CA SER A 11 2.81 12.59 7.84
C SER A 11 1.61 13.29 7.21
N ARG A 12 1.72 13.89 6.01
CA ARG A 12 0.54 14.42 5.28
C ARG A 12 -0.36 13.30 4.73
N PHE A 13 0.20 12.18 4.31
CA PHE A 13 -0.59 11.05 3.79
C PHE A 13 -1.41 10.34 4.88
N LYS A 14 -0.96 10.43 6.13
CA LYS A 14 -1.64 9.85 7.30
C LYS A 14 -2.74 10.72 7.90
N ARG A 15 -2.84 12.00 7.51
CA ARG A 15 -3.91 12.88 8.00
C ARG A 15 -5.25 12.45 7.42
N GLU A 16 -6.33 12.75 8.14
CA GLU A 16 -7.66 12.53 7.62
C GLU A 16 -8.00 13.56 6.52
N PRO A 17 -8.68 13.11 5.44
CA PRO A 17 -9.01 11.72 5.13
C PRO A 17 -7.76 10.92 4.68
N SER A 18 -7.65 9.66 5.13
CA SER A 18 -6.51 8.79 4.82
C SER A 18 -6.28 8.67 3.32
N ARG A 19 -5.06 8.97 2.88
CA ARG A 19 -4.63 8.89 1.46
C ARG A 19 -3.83 7.63 1.16
N THR A 20 -3.93 6.63 2.03
CA THR A 20 -3.21 5.36 1.92
C THR A 20 -3.56 4.61 0.63
N GLY A 21 -4.83 4.62 0.21
CA GLY A 21 -5.24 4.00 -1.06
C GLY A 21 -4.56 4.63 -2.28
N SER A 22 -4.49 5.96 -2.33
CA SER A 22 -3.78 6.67 -3.41
C SER A 22 -2.28 6.33 -3.42
N LEU A 23 -1.65 6.24 -2.24
CA LEU A 23 -0.24 5.86 -2.14
C LEU A 23 -0.01 4.42 -2.63
N ILE A 24 -0.91 3.50 -2.31
CA ILE A 24 -0.86 2.13 -2.81
C ILE A 24 -0.93 2.13 -4.35
N ILE A 25 -1.89 2.83 -4.96
CA ILE A 25 -2.02 2.89 -6.43
C ILE A 25 -0.79 3.52 -7.09
N THR A 26 -0.24 4.60 -6.53
CA THR A 26 1.02 5.18 -7.01
C THR A 26 2.14 4.14 -6.98
N PHE A 27 2.29 3.42 -5.88
CA PHE A 27 3.32 2.39 -5.75
C PHE A 27 3.09 1.22 -6.72
N TYR A 28 1.84 0.82 -6.95
CA TYR A 28 1.52 -0.17 -7.97
C TYR A 28 1.94 0.30 -9.37
N GLY A 29 1.58 1.53 -9.74
CA GLY A 29 1.91 2.10 -11.04
C GLY A 29 3.42 2.21 -11.30
N ASP A 30 4.17 2.67 -10.29
CA ASP A 30 5.61 2.94 -10.43
C ASP A 30 6.48 1.69 -10.24
N ALA A 31 6.15 0.86 -9.25
CA ALA A 31 7.02 -0.22 -8.80
C ALA A 31 6.51 -1.63 -9.14
N ILE A 32 5.21 -1.90 -9.05
CA ILE A 32 4.69 -3.28 -9.11
C ILE A 32 4.27 -3.66 -10.54
N LEU A 33 3.49 -2.82 -11.23
CA LEU A 33 3.01 -3.08 -12.60
C LEU A 33 4.16 -3.37 -13.58
N PRO A 34 5.28 -2.61 -13.61
CA PRO A 34 6.38 -2.92 -14.51
C PRO A 34 7.10 -4.25 -14.23
N ARG A 35 6.82 -4.90 -13.08
CA ARG A 35 7.52 -6.09 -12.57
C ARG A 35 6.62 -7.33 -12.48
N GLY A 36 5.50 -7.32 -13.20
CA GLY A 36 4.54 -8.44 -13.24
C GLY A 36 3.23 -8.16 -12.52
N GLY A 37 3.05 -6.97 -11.95
CA GLY A 37 1.75 -6.48 -11.53
C GLY A 37 1.16 -7.10 -10.27
N SER A 38 1.91 -7.97 -9.58
CA SER A 38 1.43 -8.55 -8.33
C SER A 38 2.44 -8.50 -7.19
N VAL A 39 1.95 -8.26 -5.98
CA VAL A 39 2.74 -8.29 -4.75
C VAL A 39 1.99 -8.99 -3.62
N TRP A 40 2.72 -9.73 -2.79
CA TRP A 40 2.17 -10.30 -1.57
C TRP A 40 1.78 -9.17 -0.60
N LEU A 41 0.57 -9.24 -0.02
CA LEU A 41 0.12 -8.28 0.98
C LEU A 41 1.10 -8.13 2.15
N GLY A 42 1.80 -9.20 2.55
CA GLY A 42 2.81 -9.14 3.61
C GLY A 42 3.99 -8.23 3.26
N THR A 43 4.43 -8.24 2.00
CA THR A 43 5.49 -7.34 1.51
C THR A 43 5.01 -5.89 1.48
N LEU A 44 3.79 -5.64 1.02
CA LEU A 44 3.21 -4.29 1.00
C LEU A 44 3.06 -3.72 2.42
N LEU A 45 2.64 -4.56 3.38
CA LEU A 45 2.56 -4.17 4.79
C LEU A 45 3.92 -3.80 5.36
N GLN A 46 4.96 -4.61 5.14
CA GLN A 46 6.32 -4.30 5.60
C GLN A 46 6.84 -2.98 4.99
N PHE A 47 6.57 -2.75 3.70
CA PHE A 47 6.96 -1.50 3.05
C PHE A 47 6.26 -0.27 3.64
N LEU A 48 4.94 -0.34 3.80
CA LEU A 48 4.16 0.78 4.32
C LEU A 48 4.37 1.01 5.82
N ASP A 49 4.77 -0.02 6.57
CA ASP A 49 5.20 0.10 7.97
C ASP A 49 6.53 0.87 8.09
N MET A 50 7.46 0.72 7.14
CA MET A 50 8.66 1.58 7.07
C MET A 50 8.31 3.06 6.82
N LEU A 51 7.14 3.34 6.24
CA LEU A 51 6.56 4.68 6.14
C LEU A 51 5.68 5.02 7.36
N GLY A 52 5.62 4.15 8.36
CA GLY A 52 4.85 4.25 9.61
C GLY A 52 3.33 4.22 9.42
N THR A 53 2.85 3.57 8.36
CA THR A 53 1.40 3.41 8.12
C THR A 53 0.92 2.15 8.82
N ASP A 54 -0.13 2.28 9.63
CA ASP A 54 -0.71 1.16 10.35
C ASP A 54 -1.22 0.06 9.41
N GLY A 55 -0.96 -1.20 9.77
CA GLY A 55 -1.33 -2.36 8.96
C GLY A 55 -2.83 -2.54 8.78
N GLY A 56 -3.66 -2.13 9.76
CA GLY A 56 -5.11 -2.14 9.65
C GLY A 56 -5.62 -1.14 8.60
N VAL A 57 -5.01 0.06 8.56
CA VAL A 57 -5.30 1.08 7.53
C VAL A 57 -4.93 0.56 6.14
N VAL A 58 -3.77 -0.09 5.99
CA VAL A 58 -3.34 -0.69 4.72
C VAL A 58 -4.30 -1.78 4.26
N ARG A 59 -4.68 -2.71 5.14
CA ARG A 59 -5.62 -3.79 4.81
C ARG A 59 -6.98 -3.25 4.38
N THR A 60 -7.47 -2.23 5.07
CA THR A 60 -8.73 -1.56 4.72
C THR A 60 -8.64 -0.90 3.35
N ALA A 61 -7.55 -0.19 3.06
CA ALA A 61 -7.32 0.45 1.78
C ALA A 61 -7.21 -0.57 0.63
N VAL A 62 -6.41 -1.62 0.78
CA VAL A 62 -6.29 -2.70 -0.22
C VAL A 62 -7.63 -3.39 -0.46
N SER A 63 -8.39 -3.68 0.61
CA SER A 63 -9.71 -4.31 0.47
C SER A 63 -10.70 -3.42 -0.28
N ARG A 64 -10.67 -2.10 -0.06
CA ARG A 64 -11.51 -1.14 -0.79
C ARG A 64 -11.09 -1.06 -2.26
N LEU A 65 -9.80 -0.92 -2.53
CA LEU A 65 -9.29 -0.89 -3.91
C LEU A 65 -9.65 -2.16 -4.68
N ALA A 66 -9.58 -3.33 -4.05
CA ALA A 66 -10.00 -4.57 -4.68
C ALA A 66 -11.53 -4.63 -4.90
N ALA A 67 -12.33 -4.17 -3.94
CA ALA A 67 -13.79 -4.11 -4.09
C ALA A 67 -14.22 -3.13 -5.20
N ASP A 68 -13.47 -2.04 -5.38
CA ASP A 68 -13.69 -1.02 -6.40
C ASP A 68 -13.10 -1.43 -7.78
N GLY A 69 -12.50 -2.62 -7.91
CA GLY A 69 -11.94 -3.13 -9.16
C GLY A 69 -10.59 -2.52 -9.57
N TRP A 70 -9.90 -1.82 -8.68
CA TRP A 70 -8.57 -1.27 -8.94
C TRP A 70 -7.44 -2.29 -8.77
N LEU A 71 -7.65 -3.32 -7.95
CA LEU A 71 -6.69 -4.40 -7.71
C LEU A 71 -7.40 -5.74 -7.85
N ASP A 72 -6.76 -6.68 -8.55
CA ASP A 72 -7.20 -8.07 -8.52
C ASP A 72 -6.67 -8.76 -7.27
N ARG A 73 -7.31 -9.87 -6.87
CA ARG A 73 -6.88 -10.65 -5.72
C ARG A 73 -6.66 -12.10 -6.12
N ASP A 74 -5.45 -12.58 -5.92
CA ASP A 74 -5.10 -13.99 -6.03
C ASP A 74 -4.69 -14.58 -4.66
N LYS A 75 -4.92 -15.87 -4.45
CA LYS A 75 -4.56 -16.60 -3.23
C LYS A 75 -3.70 -17.81 -3.54
N ALA A 76 -2.48 -17.81 -3.00
CA ALA A 76 -1.61 -18.98 -2.93
C ALA A 76 -1.49 -19.44 -1.47
N GLY A 77 -2.31 -20.44 -1.10
CA GLY A 77 -2.39 -20.93 0.27
C GLY A 77 -2.84 -19.85 1.26
N ARG A 78 -2.00 -19.53 2.25
CA ARG A 78 -2.26 -18.47 3.25
C ARG A 78 -1.85 -17.07 2.80
N LYS A 79 -1.25 -16.92 1.62
CA LYS A 79 -0.78 -15.63 1.10
C LYS A 79 -1.83 -15.07 0.13
N SER A 80 -2.25 -13.82 0.37
CA SER A 80 -3.04 -13.04 -0.60
C SER A 80 -2.10 -12.14 -1.38
N PHE A 81 -2.19 -12.26 -2.69
CA PHE A 81 -1.51 -11.44 -3.67
C PHE A 81 -2.54 -10.48 -4.26
N TYR A 82 -2.09 -9.25 -4.47
CA TYR A 82 -2.84 -8.20 -5.11
C TYR A 82 -2.03 -7.64 -6.26
#